data_AF-A0A2N6CW55-F1
#
_entry.id   AF-A0A2N6CW55-F1
#
_cell.length_a   1.000
_cell.length_b   1.000
_cell.length_c   1.000
_cell.angle_alpha   90.00
_cell.angle_beta   90.00
_cell.angle_gamma   90.00
#
_symmetry.space_group_name_H-M   'P 1'
#
loop_
_entity.id
_entity.type
_entity.pdbx_description
1 polymer ?
#
loop_
_entity_poly.entity_id
_entity_poly.type
_entity_poly.pdbx_seq_one_letter_code
_entity_poly.pdbx_strand_id
1 'polypeptide(L)'
;MAQRDIARSRAAFTRPAPNQDGIATLTQQLPEITSSNEVTLHFAIALCDGTVITTTFDDDPVTLTMGTGNLTENLEKTLYGLKPGEKQSLILEAENAFGPRDEEKAYFMPRSSFPSDMELEPELVISFATPAGDELAGIVQELDEEQVKVDFNHPLAGHDIVFTVQIISIKNP
;
A
#
# COMPACT_ATOMS: atom_id res chain seq x y z
N MET A 1 -11.41 45.98 72.85
CA MET A 1 -11.97 45.78 71.50
C MET A 1 -11.05 44.83 70.76
N ALA A 2 -11.63 43.72 70.25
CA ALA A 2 -11.06 42.67 69.37
C ALA A 2 -9.79 41.93 69.89
N GLN A 3 -9.85 40.77 70.55
CA GLN A 3 -10.34 39.43 70.16
C GLN A 3 -9.30 38.60 69.37
N ARG A 4 -8.61 37.67 70.06
CA ARG A 4 -8.50 36.25 69.67
C ARG A 4 -7.74 35.41 70.72
N ASP A 5 -8.58 34.85 71.58
CA ASP A 5 -8.50 33.64 72.37
C ASP A 5 -7.75 32.41 71.76
N ILE A 6 -6.84 31.88 72.59
CA ILE A 6 -6.54 30.49 73.01
C ILE A 6 -6.52 29.29 72.03
N ALA A 7 -5.32 28.69 71.98
CA ALA A 7 -4.96 27.31 72.37
C ALA A 7 -5.74 26.10 71.80
N ARG A 8 -5.00 25.12 71.24
CA ARG A 8 -4.75 23.82 71.91
C ARG A 8 -3.89 22.85 71.08
N SER A 9 -3.15 22.04 71.83
CA SER A 9 -2.21 20.99 71.45
C SER A 9 -2.84 19.69 70.91
N ARG A 10 -1.99 18.91 70.20
CA ARG A 10 -1.94 17.45 70.00
C ARG A 10 -3.19 16.72 69.44
N ALA A 11 -3.01 16.14 68.25
CA ALA A 11 -3.45 14.77 67.95
C ALA A 11 -2.57 14.17 66.84
N ALA A 12 -2.00 13.00 67.11
CA ALA A 12 -1.46 12.12 66.09
C ALA A 12 -2.63 11.55 65.27
N PHE A 13 -2.54 11.58 63.94
CA PHE A 13 -3.48 10.85 63.09
C PHE A 13 -2.78 10.37 61.81
N THR A 14 -2.37 9.11 61.89
CA THR A 14 -2.48 8.06 60.87
C THR A 14 -2.60 8.47 59.40
N ARG A 15 -1.60 8.00 58.64
CA ARG A 15 -1.57 7.78 57.19
C ARG A 15 -2.94 7.39 56.60
N PRO A 16 -3.39 8.06 55.52
CA PRO A 16 -4.25 7.42 54.54
C PRO A 16 -3.40 7.03 53.31
N ALA A 17 -3.31 5.72 53.05
CA ALA A 17 -3.50 5.21 51.69
C ALA A 17 -4.99 4.77 51.63
N PRO A 18 -5.67 4.63 50.47
CA PRO A 18 -5.18 4.65 49.09
C PRO A 18 -6.02 5.53 48.13
N ASN A 19 -5.40 6.13 47.12
CA ASN A 19 -6.14 6.51 45.91
C ASN A 19 -5.50 5.74 44.76
N GLN A 20 -6.06 4.56 44.51
CA GLN A 20 -5.96 3.90 43.23
C GLN A 20 -6.95 4.61 42.31
N ASP A 21 -6.46 5.57 41.54
CA ASP A 21 -7.16 6.02 40.34
C ASP A 21 -6.10 6.17 39.26
N GLY A 22 -6.19 5.27 38.30
CA GLY A 22 -5.22 5.12 37.25
C GLY A 22 -5.06 6.43 36.50
N ILE A 23 -3.85 6.97 36.54
CA ILE A 23 -3.29 7.48 35.29
C ILE A 23 -3.04 6.26 34.41
N ALA A 24 -4.12 5.70 33.84
CA ALA A 24 -4.00 5.09 32.54
C ALA A 24 -3.45 6.23 31.69
N THR A 25 -2.14 6.20 31.47
CA THR A 25 -1.54 6.87 30.33
C THR A 25 -2.37 6.36 29.17
N LEU A 26 -3.35 7.15 28.74
CA LEU A 26 -3.94 7.04 27.42
C LEU A 26 -2.81 7.46 26.47
N THR A 27 -1.78 6.61 26.36
CA THR A 27 -1.19 6.34 25.06
C THR A 27 -2.40 5.92 24.25
N GLN A 28 -2.97 6.89 23.54
CA GLN A 28 -3.79 6.62 22.39
C GLN A 28 -2.89 5.73 21.53
N GLN A 29 -3.03 4.41 21.69
CA GLN A 29 -2.54 3.45 20.73
C GLN A 29 -3.31 3.82 19.49
N LEU A 30 -2.68 4.66 18.67
CA LEU A 30 -3.08 4.88 17.29
C LEU A 30 -3.30 3.48 16.73
N PRO A 31 -4.45 3.20 16.10
CA PRO A 31 -4.75 1.88 15.58
C PRO A 31 -3.56 1.46 14.72
N GLU A 32 -2.82 0.47 15.20
CA GLU A 32 -1.72 -0.11 14.46
C GLU A 32 -2.36 -0.93 13.34
N ILE A 33 -1.84 -0.83 12.12
CA ILE A 33 -2.31 -1.68 11.04
C ILE A 33 -2.07 -3.15 11.44
N THR A 34 -3.13 -3.96 11.47
CA THR A 34 -3.13 -5.41 11.72
C THR A 34 -3.98 -6.15 10.67
N SER A 35 -3.88 -7.49 10.62
CA SER A 35 -4.37 -8.38 9.54
C SER A 35 -5.90 -8.46 9.33
N SER A 36 -6.67 -7.48 9.79
CA SER A 36 -8.11 -7.35 9.52
C SER A 36 -8.60 -5.89 9.52
N ASN A 37 -7.68 -4.92 9.42
CA ASN A 37 -8.04 -3.50 9.37
C ASN A 37 -8.32 -3.04 7.95
N GLU A 38 -9.31 -2.18 7.81
CA GLU A 38 -9.58 -1.44 6.59
C GLU A 38 -8.73 -0.16 6.63
N VAL A 39 -7.82 -0.02 5.69
CA VAL A 39 -6.85 1.07 5.66
C VAL A 39 -7.06 1.89 4.41
N THR A 40 -7.43 3.15 4.62
CA THR A 40 -7.49 4.15 3.56
C THR A 40 -6.11 4.80 3.43
N LEU A 41 -5.50 4.67 2.25
CA LEU A 41 -4.14 5.13 1.98
C LEU A 41 -4.02 5.68 0.56
N HIS A 42 -3.10 6.62 0.36
CA HIS A 42 -2.58 6.92 -0.97
C HIS A 42 -1.30 6.11 -1.18
N PHE A 43 -1.11 5.60 -2.39
CA PHE A 43 0.12 4.94 -2.77
C PHE A 43 0.64 5.47 -4.10
N ALA A 44 1.95 5.41 -4.28
CA ALA A 44 2.62 5.74 -5.53
C ALA A 44 3.66 4.67 -5.80
N ILE A 45 3.69 4.22 -7.04
CA ILE A 45 4.64 3.28 -7.58
C ILE A 45 5.39 4.01 -8.67
N ALA A 46 6.68 4.20 -8.44
CA ALA A 46 7.61 4.72 -9.44
C ALA A 46 8.69 3.68 -9.70
N LEU A 47 9.25 3.67 -10.90
CA LEU A 47 10.49 2.95 -11.17
C LEU A 47 11.67 3.66 -10.51
N CYS A 48 12.76 2.93 -10.25
CA CYS A 48 14.01 3.55 -9.77
C CYS A 48 14.59 4.59 -10.73
N ASP A 49 14.18 4.58 -12.01
CA ASP A 49 14.53 5.58 -13.02
C ASP A 49 13.78 6.92 -12.84
N GLY A 50 12.78 6.98 -11.94
CA GLY A 50 11.98 8.17 -11.66
C GLY A 50 10.65 8.22 -12.43
N THR A 51 10.40 7.26 -13.31
CA THR A 51 9.13 7.13 -14.03
C THR A 51 8.02 6.70 -13.07
N VAL A 52 7.09 7.60 -12.77
CA VAL A 52 5.88 7.27 -11.99
C VAL A 52 4.93 6.49 -12.88
N ILE A 53 4.60 5.26 -12.49
CA ILE A 53 3.70 4.40 -13.26
C ILE A 53 2.28 4.52 -12.75
N THR A 54 2.10 4.43 -11.44
CA THR A 54 0.80 4.56 -10.79
C THR A 54 0.93 5.45 -9.59
N THR A 55 0.00 6.38 -9.41
CA THR A 55 -0.12 7.14 -8.18
C THR A 55 -1.58 7.40 -7.87
N THR A 56 -2.00 7.07 -6.66
CA THR A 56 -3.27 7.53 -6.09
C THR A 56 -3.09 8.84 -5.34
N PHE A 57 -1.89 9.42 -5.23
CA PHE A 57 -1.72 10.74 -4.59
C PHE A 57 -2.35 11.88 -5.39
N ASP A 58 -2.51 11.68 -6.70
CA ASP A 58 -3.19 12.62 -7.60
C ASP A 58 -4.70 12.32 -7.74
N ASP A 59 -5.16 11.20 -7.16
CA ASP A 59 -6.52 10.68 -7.28
C ASP A 59 -7.14 10.41 -5.90
N ASP A 60 -8.32 9.77 -5.84
CA ASP A 60 -8.97 9.42 -4.59
C ASP A 60 -8.16 8.37 -3.79
N PRO A 61 -8.14 8.44 -2.46
CA PRO A 61 -7.41 7.48 -1.64
C PRO A 61 -8.02 6.09 -1.79
N VAL A 62 -7.17 5.08 -1.96
CA VAL A 62 -7.62 3.69 -2.01
C VAL A 62 -7.94 3.21 -0.61
N THR A 63 -9.02 2.45 -0.47
CA THR A 63 -9.34 1.74 0.77
C THR A 63 -9.04 0.27 0.56
N LEU A 64 -8.15 -0.27 1.39
CA LEU A 64 -7.61 -1.60 1.24
C LEU A 64 -7.73 -2.35 2.56
N THR A 65 -8.29 -3.54 2.50
CA THR A 65 -8.49 -4.39 3.67
C THR A 65 -7.29 -5.32 3.83
N MET A 66 -6.60 -5.21 4.97
CA MET A 66 -5.47 -6.05 5.32
C MET A 66 -5.91 -7.51 5.48
N GLY A 67 -5.12 -8.45 4.96
CA GLY A 67 -5.40 -9.88 5.01
C GLY A 67 -6.32 -10.38 3.88
N THR A 68 -6.71 -9.51 2.94
CA THR A 68 -7.59 -9.89 1.81
C THR A 68 -6.82 -10.30 0.56
N GLY A 69 -5.49 -10.24 0.58
CA GLY A 69 -4.65 -10.56 -0.58
C GLY A 69 -4.74 -9.55 -1.73
N ASN A 70 -5.28 -8.34 -1.47
CA ASN A 70 -5.30 -7.25 -2.45
C ASN A 70 -3.91 -6.63 -2.65
N LEU A 71 -3.00 -6.82 -1.70
CA LEU A 71 -1.59 -6.46 -1.81
C LEU A 71 -0.73 -7.72 -1.74
N THR A 72 0.41 -7.69 -2.40
CA THR A 72 1.48 -8.67 -2.22
C THR A 72 1.84 -8.75 -0.73
N GLU A 73 2.12 -9.94 -0.20
CA GLU A 73 2.44 -10.14 1.21
C GLU A 73 3.53 -9.19 1.73
N ASN A 74 4.51 -8.84 0.89
CA ASN A 74 5.60 -7.93 1.25
C ASN A 74 5.15 -6.46 1.31
N LEU A 75 4.27 -6.05 0.40
CA LEU A 75 3.62 -4.75 0.43
C LEU A 75 2.77 -4.60 1.69
N GLU A 76 1.93 -5.60 1.96
CA GLU A 76 1.10 -5.64 3.16
C GLU A 76 1.96 -5.61 4.43
N LYS A 77 3.05 -6.39 4.47
CA LYS A 77 3.99 -6.41 5.60
C LYS A 77 4.62 -5.06 5.88
N THR A 78 4.83 -4.25 4.85
CA THR A 78 5.40 -2.92 5.02
C THR A 78 4.40 -1.91 5.57
N LEU A 79 3.11 -2.19 5.45
CA LEU A 79 2.05 -1.37 6.02
C LEU A 79 1.81 -1.70 7.49
N TYR A 80 2.13 -2.93 7.93
CA TYR A 80 2.04 -3.29 9.34
C TYR A 80 2.89 -2.36 10.22
N GLY A 81 2.26 -1.83 11.27
CA GLY A 81 2.90 -0.90 12.21
C GLY A 81 2.90 0.57 11.80
N LEU A 82 2.46 0.92 10.58
CA LEU A 82 2.23 2.32 10.22
C LEU A 82 1.00 2.88 10.93
N LYS A 83 1.01 4.19 11.17
CA LYS A 83 -0.05 4.93 11.84
C LYS A 83 -0.80 5.83 10.85
N PRO A 84 -2.04 6.23 11.14
CA PRO A 84 -2.76 7.12 10.25
C PRO A 84 -2.07 8.49 10.22
N GLY A 85 -1.84 9.01 9.01
CA GLY A 85 -1.07 10.23 8.74
C GLY A 85 0.42 9.99 8.47
N GLU A 86 0.96 8.78 8.69
CA GLU A 86 2.34 8.47 8.32
C GLU A 86 2.49 8.24 6.83
N LYS A 87 3.61 8.74 6.29
CA LYS A 87 4.06 8.50 4.93
C LYS A 87 5.40 7.77 4.97
N GLN A 88 5.47 6.67 4.26
CA GLN A 88 6.66 5.85 4.12
C GLN A 88 6.97 5.62 2.63
N SER A 89 8.24 5.69 2.28
CA SER A 89 8.73 5.32 0.95
C SER A 89 9.77 4.23 1.11
N LEU A 90 9.59 3.15 0.36
CA LEU A 90 10.50 2.02 0.34
C LEU A 90 10.77 1.59 -1.09
N ILE A 91 11.94 0.99 -1.30
CA ILE A 91 12.29 0.38 -2.56
C ILE A 91 11.92 -1.10 -2.42
N LEU A 92 11.02 -1.57 -3.29
CA LEU A 92 10.66 -2.97 -3.41
C LEU A 92 11.35 -3.52 -4.64
N GLU A 93 12.09 -4.60 -4.45
CA GLU A 93 12.63 -5.38 -5.56
C GLU A 93 11.48 -5.95 -6.39
N ALA A 94 11.75 -6.24 -7.66
CA ALA A 94 10.77 -6.80 -8.58
C ALA A 94 9.95 -7.95 -7.97
N GLU A 95 10.62 -8.90 -7.33
CA GLU A 95 10.01 -10.07 -6.66
C GLU A 95 9.04 -9.70 -5.52
N ASN A 96 9.28 -8.55 -4.86
CA ASN A 96 8.54 -8.09 -3.69
C ASN A 96 7.38 -7.14 -4.06
N ALA A 97 7.36 -6.66 -5.29
CA ALA A 97 6.35 -5.74 -5.81
C ALA A 97 5.35 -6.45 -6.75
N PHE A 98 5.69 -6.53 -8.03
CA PHE A 98 4.85 -7.09 -9.10
C PHE A 98 5.28 -8.48 -9.54
N GLY A 99 6.31 -9.03 -8.90
CA GLY A 99 6.92 -10.30 -9.25
C GLY A 99 8.03 -10.16 -10.31
N PRO A 100 8.79 -11.24 -10.55
CA PRO A 100 9.68 -11.31 -11.69
C PRO A 100 8.88 -11.19 -12.99
N ARG A 101 9.53 -10.71 -14.05
CA ARG A 101 8.99 -10.82 -15.40
C ARG A 101 8.90 -12.30 -15.74
N ASP A 102 7.69 -12.80 -15.96
CA ASP A 102 7.47 -14.18 -16.38
C ASP A 102 7.60 -14.24 -17.90
N GLU A 103 8.69 -14.82 -18.41
CA GLU A 103 8.84 -15.09 -19.84
C GLU A 103 7.74 -16.04 -20.35
N GLU A 104 7.12 -16.82 -19.46
CA GLU A 104 5.96 -17.68 -19.75
C GLU A 104 4.64 -16.91 -19.93
N LYS A 105 4.58 -15.63 -19.53
CA LYS A 105 3.46 -14.72 -19.87
C LYS A 105 3.62 -14.05 -21.23
N ALA A 106 4.63 -14.46 -22.01
CA ALA A 106 4.70 -14.18 -23.43
C ALA A 106 3.88 -15.22 -24.19
N TYR A 107 2.82 -14.77 -24.84
CA TYR A 107 1.92 -15.62 -25.61
C TYR A 107 2.15 -15.42 -27.10
N PHE A 108 2.18 -16.54 -27.83
CA PHE A 108 2.11 -16.53 -29.28
C PHE A 108 0.64 -16.42 -29.70
N MET A 109 0.30 -15.30 -30.32
CA MET A 109 -1.02 -15.06 -30.90
C MET A 109 -0.92 -15.09 -32.43
N PRO A 110 -1.89 -15.67 -33.14
CA PRO A 110 -1.88 -15.64 -34.59
C PRO A 110 -1.99 -14.20 -35.07
N ARG A 111 -1.25 -13.83 -36.12
CA ARG A 111 -1.31 -12.48 -36.73
C ARG A 111 -2.74 -12.09 -37.13
N SER A 112 -3.57 -13.08 -37.44
CA SER A 112 -5.00 -12.95 -37.75
C SER A 112 -5.86 -12.44 -36.58
N SER A 113 -5.40 -12.56 -35.33
CA SER A 113 -6.08 -11.96 -34.17
C SER A 113 -5.91 -10.45 -34.12
N PHE A 114 -4.93 -9.91 -34.84
CA PHE A 114 -4.66 -8.48 -34.92
C PHE A 114 -5.29 -7.89 -36.18
N PRO A 115 -5.75 -6.62 -36.14
CA PRO A 115 -6.24 -5.95 -37.33
C PRO A 115 -5.16 -5.95 -38.42
N SER A 116 -5.54 -6.24 -39.66
CA SER A 116 -4.60 -6.19 -40.80
C SER A 116 -4.11 -4.77 -41.11
N ASP A 117 -4.87 -3.77 -40.66
CA ASP A 117 -4.54 -2.33 -40.80
C ASP A 117 -3.60 -1.84 -39.67
N MET A 118 -3.39 -2.65 -38.63
CA MET A 118 -2.46 -2.32 -37.55
C MET A 118 -1.04 -2.74 -37.96
N GLU A 119 -0.14 -1.76 -38.03
CA GLU A 119 1.29 -1.98 -38.24
C GLU A 119 1.87 -2.57 -36.96
N LEU A 120 2.21 -3.87 -36.99
CA LEU A 120 2.83 -4.55 -35.85
C LEU A 120 4.33 -4.45 -35.99
N GLU A 121 4.97 -3.82 -35.02
CA GLU A 121 6.42 -3.71 -34.93
C GLU A 121 6.90 -4.37 -33.64
N PRO A 122 8.14 -4.93 -33.62
CA PRO A 122 8.75 -5.28 -32.34
C PRO A 122 8.83 -4.03 -31.45
N GLU A 123 8.68 -4.23 -30.14
CA GLU A 123 8.59 -3.19 -29.12
C GLU A 123 7.29 -2.36 -29.14
N LEU A 124 6.34 -2.66 -30.04
CA LEU A 124 5.03 -2.02 -30.06
C LEU A 124 4.23 -2.40 -28.81
N VAL A 125 3.71 -1.39 -28.11
CA VAL A 125 2.81 -1.56 -26.97
C VAL A 125 1.36 -1.54 -27.47
N ILE A 126 0.62 -2.61 -27.20
CA ILE A 126 -0.77 -2.80 -27.58
C ILE A 126 -1.60 -2.97 -26.31
N SER A 127 -2.67 -2.20 -26.14
CA SER A 127 -3.63 -2.39 -25.04
C SER A 127 -4.67 -3.45 -25.42
N PHE A 128 -4.80 -4.48 -24.60
CA PHE A 128 -5.76 -5.57 -24.74
C PHE A 128 -6.81 -5.47 -23.64
N ALA A 129 -8.09 -5.47 -24.01
CA ALA A 129 -9.17 -5.58 -23.05
C ALA A 129 -9.26 -7.01 -22.50
N THR A 130 -9.20 -7.15 -21.18
CA THR A 130 -9.41 -8.42 -20.48
C THR A 130 -10.90 -8.69 -20.25
N PRO A 131 -11.30 -9.96 -20.06
CA PRO A 131 -12.68 -10.29 -19.68
C PRO A 131 -13.10 -9.72 -18.31
N ALA A 132 -12.15 -9.22 -17.49
CA ALA A 132 -12.44 -8.52 -16.25
C ALA A 132 -12.88 -7.06 -16.47
N GLY A 133 -12.71 -6.52 -17.68
CA GLY A 133 -12.98 -5.12 -18.01
C GLY A 133 -11.76 -4.21 -17.88
N ASP A 134 -10.63 -4.74 -17.40
CA ASP A 134 -9.36 -4.04 -17.31
C ASP A 134 -8.59 -4.09 -18.64
N GLU A 135 -7.79 -3.06 -18.92
CA GLU A 135 -6.87 -3.02 -20.05
C GLU A 135 -5.48 -3.52 -19.62
N LEU A 136 -4.95 -4.54 -20.31
CA LEU A 136 -3.58 -5.00 -20.15
C LEU A 136 -2.73 -4.49 -21.30
N ALA A 137 -1.59 -3.86 -20.97
CA ALA A 137 -0.57 -3.56 -21.96
C ALA A 137 0.18 -4.85 -22.32
N GLY A 138 0.22 -5.19 -23.61
CA GLY A 138 1.05 -6.24 -24.17
C GLY A 138 2.09 -5.65 -25.10
N ILE A 139 3.36 -6.04 -24.94
CA ILE A 139 4.48 -5.58 -25.77
C ILE A 139 4.81 -6.65 -26.80
N VAL A 140 4.83 -6.31 -28.08
CA VAL A 140 5.27 -7.22 -29.13
C VAL A 140 6.78 -7.44 -28.98
N GLN A 141 7.19 -8.65 -28.63
CA GLN A 141 8.61 -9.01 -28.54
C GLN A 141 9.15 -9.44 -29.90
N GLU A 142 8.39 -10.31 -30.57
CA GLU A 142 8.76 -10.91 -31.85
C GLU A 142 7.50 -11.05 -32.69
N LEU A 143 7.62 -10.85 -34.01
CA LEU A 143 6.53 -11.13 -34.94
C LEU A 143 7.06 -11.86 -36.17
N ASP A 144 6.32 -12.88 -36.58
CA ASP A 144 6.52 -13.68 -37.76
C ASP A 144 5.35 -13.44 -38.73
N GLU A 145 5.44 -14.01 -39.94
CA GLU A 145 4.38 -13.88 -40.96
C GLU A 145 3.03 -14.46 -40.51
N GLU A 146 3.04 -15.44 -39.60
CA GLU A 146 1.83 -16.14 -39.13
C GLU A 146 1.50 -15.89 -37.66
N GLN A 147 2.49 -15.54 -36.82
CA GLN A 147 2.36 -15.47 -35.36
C GLN A 147 3.04 -14.23 -34.80
N VAL A 148 2.56 -13.74 -33.67
CA VAL A 148 3.04 -12.56 -32.97
C VAL A 148 3.22 -12.94 -31.51
N LYS A 149 4.45 -12.84 -31.02
CA LYS A 149 4.80 -13.06 -29.62
C LYS A 149 4.57 -11.76 -28.86
N VAL A 150 3.57 -11.75 -28.00
CA VAL A 150 3.24 -10.60 -27.17
C VAL A 150 3.49 -10.95 -25.72
N ASP A 151 4.31 -10.13 -25.09
CA ASP A 151 4.60 -10.16 -23.67
C ASP A 151 3.51 -9.37 -22.93
N PHE A 152 2.71 -10.06 -22.12
CA PHE A 152 1.68 -9.45 -21.29
C PHE A 152 2.15 -9.21 -19.85
N ASN A 153 3.46 -9.17 -19.62
CA ASN A 153 3.93 -8.83 -18.30
C ASN A 153 3.54 -7.39 -17.97
N HIS A 154 3.26 -7.16 -16.69
CA HIS A 154 3.11 -5.81 -16.21
C HIS A 154 4.41 -5.05 -16.56
N PRO A 155 4.36 -3.79 -17.02
CA PRO A 155 5.56 -3.00 -17.31
C PRO A 155 6.50 -2.82 -16.10
N LEU A 156 6.03 -3.21 -14.90
CA LEU A 156 6.77 -3.18 -13.65
C LEU A 156 7.32 -4.54 -13.21
N ALA A 157 6.90 -5.63 -13.85
CA ALA A 157 7.39 -6.96 -13.53
C ALA A 157 8.87 -7.05 -13.93
N GLY A 158 9.69 -7.59 -13.03
CA GLY A 158 11.14 -7.68 -13.23
C GLY A 158 11.93 -6.38 -12.98
N HIS A 159 11.30 -5.29 -12.53
CA HIS A 159 12.00 -4.06 -12.16
C HIS A 159 11.79 -3.67 -10.69
N ASP A 160 12.85 -3.13 -10.10
CA ASP A 160 12.78 -2.54 -8.77
C ASP A 160 11.96 -1.25 -8.82
N ILE A 161 11.03 -1.13 -7.89
CA ILE A 161 10.13 0.02 -7.79
C ILE A 161 10.31 0.74 -6.47
N VAL A 162 10.11 2.05 -6.50
CA VAL A 162 9.91 2.88 -5.31
C VAL A 162 8.42 2.88 -5.00
N PHE A 163 8.05 2.16 -3.95
CA PHE A 163 6.71 2.18 -3.40
C PHE A 163 6.63 3.22 -2.28
N THR A 164 5.82 4.25 -2.51
CA THR A 164 5.50 5.26 -1.51
C THR A 164 4.07 5.07 -1.07
N VAL A 165 3.84 5.03 0.23
CA VAL A 165 2.51 4.91 0.82
C VAL A 165 2.32 6.01 1.86
N GLN A 166 1.12 6.57 1.89
CA GLN A 166 0.66 7.48 2.93
C GLN A 166 -0.65 6.96 3.49
N ILE A 167 -0.64 6.61 4.77
CA ILE A 167 -1.85 6.20 5.46
C ILE A 167 -2.69 7.44 5.75
N ILE A 168 -3.96 7.43 5.36
CA ILE A 168 -4.89 8.54 5.60
C ILE A 168 -5.76 8.21 6.80
N SER A 169 -6.33 7.02 6.82
CA SER A 169 -7.18 6.57 7.92
C SER A 169 -7.09 5.07 8.08
N ILE A 170 -7.22 4.61 9.32
CA ILE A 170 -7.31 3.19 9.64
C ILE A 170 -8.64 3.00 10.34
N LYS A 171 -9.41 2.05 9.84
CA LYS A 171 -10.71 1.69 10.36
C LYS A 171 -10.67 0.24 10.80
N ASN A 172 -11.05 0.02 12.05
CA ASN A 172 -11.31 -1.31 12.54
C ASN A 172 -12.74 -1.72 12.14
N PRO A 173 -12.96 -3.00 11.81
CA PRO A 173 -14.30 -3.54 11.59
C PRO A 173 -15.16 -3.48 12.86
#